data_AF-A0A388LYG2-F1
#
_entry.id   AF-A0A388LYG2-F1
#
_cell.length_a   1.000
_cell.length_b   1.000
_cell.length_c   1.000
_cell.angle_alpha   90.00
_cell.angle_beta   90.00
_cell.angle_gamma   90.00
#
_symmetry.space_group_name_H-M   'P 1'
#
loop_
_entity.id
_entity.type
_entity.pdbx_description
1 polymer ?
#
loop_
_entity_poly.entity_id
_entity_poly.type
_entity_poly.pdbx_seq_one_letter_code
_entity_poly.pdbx_strand_id
1 'polypeptide(L)'
;MTTEKNANNGATFRTPAAPKTARPLADMECPASEAITFHLVRSVEEVPTEIRGAGGRGGGGGKGGRGAPESSASKGKSNYGKTFKAGGDPLSFHPALTHQLFGEEEKIYGYKGLQVDIWIHRFTFHAFVHMKYDSIVQPRGRRRKADNVLGTLKENFPGGLFEDWEAFAKAVAVFDLANVLSQGVQVEKGVKSGGFISARPPTGGQVPPTDNPRGSSEGAPSYEILRFDFEKETVVEWHRRMEPLVLFFIDGSSLIDTRDKRWEMLVAVERTADGALSRLCVQGFTTMYSFYHYPDSTRLRLSQLLVLPPFQGQGYGRAMLNAVNKLSISRGCYDVTVEDPTDEFQWMLDVEDVERLMALPEVAKSVEEAINRAKNMASKKPANGPRRTLLGIPTHLWEEVRSKLKISRKQFRRCWEVAMYVHTSMKDSKMREPFRQLVTSRLRAEHFGVNRPSEKDKRKRTVVTGMHEDLPMFFMMSAPKRRRLSTDRTENGGGSAKKGAHKGGAGSSSSSQKDRSSDAVNEDGSGQTQEEKDVEQMKALEELFQDRLEEIRIIEDKLERYRLRLRGDVTLS
;
A
#
# COMPACT_ATOMS: atom_id res chain seq x y z
N MET A 1 73.78 -11.56 -76.49
CA MET A 1 74.14 -12.64 -75.55
C MET A 1 74.30 -11.96 -74.21
N THR A 2 73.45 -12.09 -73.20
CA THR A 2 72.82 -13.29 -72.63
C THR A 2 71.65 -12.83 -71.74
N THR A 3 70.65 -13.69 -71.67
CA THR A 3 69.43 -13.61 -70.85
C THR A 3 69.71 -13.48 -69.35
N GLU A 4 69.06 -12.53 -68.66
CA GLU A 4 68.94 -12.51 -67.20
C GLU A 4 67.48 -12.70 -66.77
N LYS A 5 67.32 -13.64 -65.84
CA LYS A 5 66.06 -14.12 -65.27
C LYS A 5 65.56 -13.15 -64.20
N ASN A 6 64.28 -12.78 -64.29
CA ASN A 6 63.50 -12.18 -63.22
C ASN A 6 63.42 -13.10 -62.00
N ALA A 7 63.92 -12.66 -60.86
CA ALA A 7 63.60 -13.19 -59.54
C ALA A 7 62.72 -12.17 -58.79
N ASN A 8 61.48 -12.57 -58.57
CA ASN A 8 60.40 -11.79 -57.99
C ASN A 8 60.42 -11.94 -56.46
N ASN A 9 60.88 -10.92 -55.72
CA ASN A 9 60.76 -10.85 -54.26
C ASN A 9 59.77 -9.74 -53.88
N GLY A 10 58.48 -10.06 -53.93
CA GLY A 10 57.40 -9.22 -53.42
C GLY A 10 57.26 -9.37 -51.90
N ALA A 11 57.67 -8.34 -51.16
CA ALA A 11 57.37 -8.19 -49.73
C ALA A 11 55.85 -8.12 -49.52
N THR A 12 55.28 -9.10 -48.82
CA THR A 12 53.87 -9.09 -48.42
C THR A 12 53.69 -8.22 -47.18
N PHE A 13 53.14 -7.02 -47.38
CA PHE A 13 52.59 -6.18 -46.33
C PHE A 13 51.48 -6.98 -45.59
N ARG A 14 51.71 -7.32 -44.32
CA ARG A 14 50.65 -7.80 -43.44
C ARG A 14 49.71 -6.63 -43.13
N THR A 15 48.49 -6.70 -43.63
CA THR A 15 47.39 -5.84 -43.19
C THR A 15 47.16 -6.02 -41.69
N PRO A 16 47.01 -4.93 -40.90
CA PRO A 16 46.65 -5.07 -39.50
C PRO A 16 45.23 -5.65 -39.42
N ALA A 17 45.08 -6.71 -38.62
CA ALA A 17 43.80 -7.33 -38.36
C ALA A 17 42.79 -6.27 -37.90
N ALA A 18 41.61 -6.26 -38.52
CA ALA A 18 40.50 -5.41 -38.13
C ALA A 18 40.25 -5.55 -36.61
N PRO A 19 39.97 -4.44 -35.89
CA PRO A 19 39.63 -4.53 -34.48
C PRO A 19 38.41 -5.44 -34.34
N LYS A 20 38.54 -6.50 -33.53
CA LYS A 20 37.42 -7.34 -33.14
C LYS A 20 36.33 -6.42 -32.61
N THR A 21 35.25 -6.28 -33.37
CA THR A 21 34.08 -5.52 -32.97
C THR A 21 33.68 -5.98 -31.58
N ALA A 22 33.63 -5.04 -30.63
CA ALA A 22 33.04 -5.29 -29.33
C ALA A 22 31.61 -5.78 -29.58
N ARG A 23 31.33 -7.05 -29.27
CA ARG A 23 29.95 -7.55 -29.30
C ARG A 23 29.09 -6.63 -28.42
N PRO A 24 27.85 -6.30 -28.83
CA PRO A 24 27.03 -5.36 -28.08
C PRO A 24 26.83 -5.89 -26.67
N LEU A 25 27.11 -5.08 -25.66
CA LEU A 25 26.79 -5.39 -24.26
C LEU A 25 25.26 -5.45 -24.01
N ALA A 26 24.44 -4.95 -24.95
CA ALA A 26 22.99 -4.86 -24.84
C ALA A 26 22.27 -6.21 -24.70
N ASP A 27 22.86 -7.32 -25.17
CA ASP A 27 22.25 -8.66 -25.12
C ASP A 27 22.42 -9.39 -23.77
N MET A 28 23.10 -8.76 -22.80
CA MET A 28 23.45 -9.37 -21.49
C MET A 28 22.70 -8.74 -20.31
N GLU A 29 21.78 -7.83 -20.59
CA GLU A 29 20.90 -7.20 -19.60
C GLU A 29 19.45 -7.53 -19.97
N CYS A 30 18.64 -7.85 -18.97
CA CYS A 30 17.20 -8.01 -19.14
C CYS A 30 16.44 -7.36 -18.00
N PRO A 31 15.21 -6.87 -18.24
CA PRO A 31 14.30 -6.49 -17.17
C PRO A 31 14.05 -7.69 -16.24
N ALA A 32 14.22 -7.50 -14.93
CA ALA A 32 14.01 -8.54 -13.94
C ALA A 32 12.57 -9.04 -13.94
N SER A 33 11.61 -8.13 -14.18
CA SER A 33 10.18 -8.44 -14.24
C SER A 33 9.79 -9.34 -15.41
N GLU A 34 10.51 -9.25 -16.54
CA GLU A 34 10.32 -10.14 -17.69
C GLU A 34 11.05 -11.48 -17.51
N ALA A 35 12.21 -11.46 -16.84
CA ALA A 35 13.01 -12.66 -16.60
C ALA A 35 12.38 -13.60 -15.56
N ILE A 36 11.68 -13.05 -14.56
CA ILE A 36 11.08 -13.82 -13.46
C ILE A 36 9.62 -14.12 -13.77
N THR A 37 9.25 -15.40 -13.66
CA THR A 37 7.86 -15.87 -13.80
C THR A 37 7.47 -16.72 -12.60
N PHE A 38 6.37 -16.37 -11.96
CA PHE A 38 5.76 -17.19 -10.90
C PHE A 38 4.72 -18.14 -11.49
N HIS A 39 4.73 -19.38 -11.03
CA HIS A 39 3.80 -20.43 -11.43
C HIS A 39 3.09 -20.99 -10.20
N LEU A 40 1.76 -20.85 -10.13
CA LEU A 40 0.98 -21.46 -9.06
C LEU A 40 0.52 -22.85 -9.45
N VAL A 41 0.94 -23.85 -8.67
CA VAL A 41 0.61 -25.26 -8.90
C VAL A 41 -0.21 -25.86 -7.76
N ARG A 42 -1.19 -26.72 -8.09
CA ARG A 42 -2.00 -27.46 -7.10
C ARG A 42 -1.37 -28.79 -6.71
N SER A 43 -0.50 -29.30 -7.58
CA SER A 43 0.17 -30.58 -7.42
C SER A 43 1.62 -30.41 -7.84
N VAL A 44 2.55 -31.10 -7.18
CA VAL A 44 3.97 -31.10 -7.58
C VAL A 44 4.15 -31.72 -8.97
N GLU A 45 3.17 -32.49 -9.41
CA GLU A 45 3.05 -33.09 -10.73
C GLU A 45 2.63 -32.11 -11.84
N GLU A 46 2.28 -30.87 -11.52
CA GLU A 46 2.03 -29.83 -12.54
C GLU A 46 3.33 -29.16 -13.01
N VAL A 47 4.44 -29.34 -12.28
CA VAL A 47 5.77 -28.88 -12.72
C VAL A 47 6.24 -29.74 -13.90
N PRO A 48 6.65 -29.19 -15.05
CA PRO A 48 7.09 -29.97 -16.22
C PRO A 48 8.20 -30.98 -15.91
N THR A 49 8.12 -32.18 -16.49
CA THR A 49 9.06 -33.29 -16.23
C THR A 49 10.51 -32.96 -16.57
N GLU A 50 10.73 -32.13 -17.58
CA GLU A 50 12.05 -31.67 -18.02
C GLU A 50 12.75 -30.85 -16.94
N ILE A 51 11.97 -30.17 -16.11
CA ILE A 51 12.44 -29.32 -15.02
C ILE A 51 12.71 -30.16 -13.75
N ARG A 52 11.93 -31.21 -13.51
CA ARG A 52 12.09 -32.09 -12.33
C ARG A 52 13.44 -32.80 -12.29
N GLY A 53 13.93 -33.21 -13.45
CA GLY A 53 15.18 -33.98 -13.59
C GLY A 53 16.45 -33.14 -13.67
N ALA A 54 16.35 -31.79 -13.65
CA ALA A 54 17.50 -30.90 -13.74
C ALA A 54 18.25 -30.70 -12.40
N GLY A 55 17.77 -31.34 -11.32
CA GLY A 55 18.38 -31.28 -9.99
C GLY A 55 19.81 -31.83 -9.98
N GLY A 56 20.80 -30.96 -9.79
CA GLY A 56 22.15 -31.38 -9.37
C GLY A 56 23.34 -31.09 -10.29
N ARG A 57 23.24 -30.20 -11.30
CA ARG A 57 24.45 -29.68 -11.98
C ARG A 57 24.45 -28.16 -12.10
N GLY A 58 24.96 -27.51 -11.07
CA GLY A 58 25.65 -26.23 -11.24
C GLY A 58 26.84 -26.43 -12.19
N GLY A 59 26.79 -25.76 -13.35
CA GLY A 59 27.94 -25.51 -14.22
C GLY A 59 28.29 -26.60 -15.25
N GLY A 60 28.22 -26.23 -16.54
CA GLY A 60 29.09 -26.81 -17.57
C GLY A 60 28.46 -27.06 -18.93
N GLY A 61 28.69 -26.13 -19.87
CA GLY A 61 29.10 -26.40 -21.26
C GLY A 61 28.17 -27.24 -22.14
N GLY A 62 27.47 -26.56 -23.06
CA GLY A 62 26.56 -27.17 -24.01
C GLY A 62 27.18 -28.12 -25.05
N LYS A 63 26.28 -28.80 -25.78
CA LYS A 63 26.48 -29.23 -27.15
C LYS A 63 25.19 -28.98 -27.93
N GLY A 64 25.34 -28.29 -29.06
CA GLY A 64 24.24 -27.86 -29.91
C GLY A 64 23.54 -29.03 -30.61
N GLY A 65 22.21 -28.94 -30.63
CA GLY A 65 21.34 -29.59 -31.60
C GLY A 65 20.57 -28.49 -32.32
N ARG A 66 20.78 -28.36 -33.63
CA ARG A 66 19.97 -27.47 -34.48
C ARG A 66 18.58 -28.09 -34.60
N GLY A 67 17.59 -27.39 -34.06
CA GLY A 67 16.18 -27.59 -34.37
C GLY A 67 15.52 -26.23 -34.28
N ALA A 68 15.21 -25.63 -35.43
CA ALA A 68 14.40 -24.43 -35.47
C ALA A 68 12.97 -24.77 -35.04
N PRO A 69 12.30 -23.88 -34.30
CA PRO A 69 10.89 -23.68 -34.52
C PRO A 69 10.60 -22.23 -34.86
N GLU A 70 9.56 -22.10 -35.67
CA GLU A 70 9.10 -20.90 -36.34
C GLU A 70 8.69 -19.79 -35.36
N SER A 71 9.00 -18.57 -35.76
CA SER A 71 8.57 -17.33 -35.15
C SER A 71 7.05 -17.20 -35.18
N SER A 72 6.42 -17.03 -34.02
CA SER A 72 5.15 -16.31 -33.95
C SER A 72 5.23 -15.25 -32.84
N ALA A 73 5.30 -14.00 -33.28
CA ALA A 73 5.15 -12.85 -32.42
C ALA A 73 3.68 -12.72 -32.02
N SER A 74 3.35 -12.89 -30.73
CA SER A 74 2.05 -12.46 -30.21
C SER A 74 2.23 -11.21 -29.34
N LYS A 75 1.76 -10.09 -29.90
CA LYS A 75 1.58 -8.81 -29.20
C LYS A 75 0.72 -8.99 -27.94
N GLY A 76 1.10 -8.28 -26.89
CA GLY A 76 0.45 -8.30 -25.59
C GLY A 76 -1.05 -8.02 -25.63
N LYS A 77 -1.80 -8.81 -24.88
CA LYS A 77 -3.13 -8.50 -24.35
C LYS A 77 -3.24 -9.10 -22.95
N SER A 78 -3.68 -8.29 -21.99
CA SER A 78 -3.93 -8.70 -20.61
C SER A 78 -4.99 -9.79 -20.56
N ASN A 79 -4.64 -10.96 -20.04
CA ASN A 79 -5.59 -12.06 -19.84
C ASN A 79 -6.18 -11.98 -18.42
N TYR A 80 -7.10 -11.03 -18.20
CA TYR A 80 -8.02 -11.10 -17.07
C TYR A 80 -9.25 -11.90 -17.51
N GLY A 81 -9.44 -13.08 -16.92
CA GLY A 81 -10.65 -13.88 -17.08
C GLY A 81 -10.50 -15.15 -17.91
N LYS A 82 -10.00 -16.23 -17.29
CA LYS A 82 -10.33 -17.60 -17.72
C LYS A 82 -10.80 -18.41 -16.53
N THR A 83 -12.00 -18.97 -16.64
CA THR A 83 -12.56 -19.97 -15.75
C THR A 83 -11.89 -21.33 -15.97
N PHE A 84 -11.75 -22.09 -14.87
CA PHE A 84 -10.94 -23.29 -14.78
C PHE A 84 -11.54 -24.49 -15.53
N LYS A 85 -10.68 -25.23 -16.24
CA LYS A 85 -10.83 -26.67 -16.49
C LYS A 85 -9.75 -27.42 -15.72
N ALA A 86 -10.09 -28.58 -15.15
CA ALA A 86 -9.12 -29.49 -14.58
C ALA A 86 -8.22 -30.02 -15.72
N GLY A 87 -6.90 -29.83 -15.61
CA GLY A 87 -5.92 -30.12 -16.67
C GLY A 87 -5.44 -28.92 -17.49
N GLY A 88 -5.63 -27.69 -17.01
CA GLY A 88 -5.07 -26.48 -17.64
C GLY A 88 -3.64 -26.17 -17.19
N ASP A 89 -2.93 -25.37 -17.99
CA ASP A 89 -1.59 -24.88 -17.69
C ASP A 89 -1.52 -24.20 -16.30
N PRO A 90 -0.38 -24.30 -15.59
CA PRO A 90 -0.14 -23.59 -14.33
C PRO A 90 -0.51 -22.11 -14.43
N LEU A 91 -1.11 -21.55 -13.38
CA LEU A 91 -1.43 -20.13 -13.36
C LEU A 91 -0.13 -19.34 -13.23
N SER A 92 0.28 -18.74 -14.34
CA SER A 92 1.55 -18.03 -14.46
C SER A 92 1.35 -16.50 -14.40
N PHE A 93 2.26 -15.79 -13.74
CA PHE A 93 2.27 -14.33 -13.72
C PHE A 93 3.68 -13.78 -13.47
N HIS A 94 3.88 -12.51 -13.80
CA HIS A 94 5.13 -11.78 -13.58
C HIS A 94 5.04 -10.92 -12.31
N PRO A 95 6.16 -10.65 -11.64
CA PRO A 95 6.20 -9.63 -10.58
C PRO A 95 5.81 -8.26 -11.14
N ALA A 96 5.12 -7.46 -10.33
CA ALA A 96 4.84 -6.07 -10.67
C ALA A 96 6.03 -5.16 -10.37
N LEU A 97 6.80 -5.52 -9.33
CA LEU A 97 7.93 -4.76 -8.82
C LEU A 97 9.10 -5.72 -8.60
N THR A 98 10.29 -5.25 -8.90
CA THR A 98 11.55 -5.99 -8.70
C THR A 98 12.66 -5.10 -8.14
N HIS A 99 12.46 -3.79 -8.04
CA HIS A 99 13.45 -2.84 -7.57
C HIS A 99 13.92 -3.13 -6.13
N GLN A 100 13.03 -3.65 -5.27
CA GLN A 100 13.37 -4.04 -3.89
C GLN A 100 14.44 -5.15 -3.85
N LEU A 101 14.57 -5.96 -4.91
CA LEU A 101 15.54 -7.06 -5.00
C LEU A 101 16.69 -6.75 -5.97
N PHE A 102 16.41 -6.08 -7.09
CA PHE A 102 17.34 -5.90 -8.20
C PHE A 102 17.73 -4.42 -8.44
N GLY A 103 17.43 -3.54 -7.47
CA GLY A 103 17.74 -2.11 -7.50
C GLY A 103 16.81 -1.30 -8.39
N GLU A 104 16.89 0.03 -8.28
CA GLU A 104 16.00 1.00 -8.95
C GLU A 104 15.85 0.83 -10.46
N GLU A 105 16.88 0.27 -11.13
CA GLU A 105 16.82 0.04 -12.58
C GLU A 105 16.00 -1.20 -12.98
N GLU A 106 15.66 -2.08 -12.03
CA GLU A 106 14.92 -3.32 -12.25
C GLU A 106 15.51 -4.22 -13.34
N LYS A 107 16.85 -4.28 -13.41
CA LYS A 107 17.60 -5.02 -14.43
C LYS A 107 18.54 -6.04 -13.82
N ILE A 108 18.68 -7.16 -14.53
CA ILE A 108 19.64 -8.21 -14.21
C ILE A 108 20.74 -8.20 -15.28
N TYR A 109 21.99 -8.08 -14.84
CA TYR A 109 23.18 -8.10 -15.68
C TYR A 109 23.86 -9.47 -15.72
N GLY A 110 24.36 -9.82 -16.90
CA GLY A 110 25.34 -10.88 -17.12
C GLY A 110 24.79 -12.16 -17.72
N TYR A 111 23.53 -12.18 -18.14
CA TYR A 111 22.86 -13.36 -18.69
C TYR A 111 22.20 -13.02 -20.03
N LYS A 112 22.37 -13.90 -21.01
CA LYS A 112 21.61 -13.87 -22.26
C LYS A 112 20.48 -14.90 -22.19
N GLY A 113 19.26 -14.47 -22.53
CA GLY A 113 18.08 -15.35 -22.52
C GLY A 113 17.73 -15.88 -21.12
N LEU A 114 17.91 -15.04 -20.08
CA LEU A 114 17.61 -15.43 -18.71
C LEU A 114 16.11 -15.68 -18.52
N GLN A 115 15.77 -16.84 -17.97
CA GLN A 115 14.44 -17.16 -17.47
C GLN A 115 14.56 -17.80 -16.10
N VAL A 116 13.79 -17.28 -15.15
CA VAL A 116 13.73 -17.71 -13.76
C VAL A 116 12.28 -18.06 -13.44
N ASP A 117 11.99 -19.35 -13.40
CA ASP A 117 10.67 -19.88 -13.08
C ASP A 117 10.59 -20.21 -11.58
N ILE A 118 9.69 -19.55 -10.85
CA ILE A 118 9.44 -19.80 -9.43
C ILE A 118 8.08 -20.49 -9.28
N TRP A 119 8.12 -21.79 -9.00
CA TRP A 119 6.96 -22.66 -8.84
C TRP A 119 6.51 -22.67 -7.39
N ILE A 120 5.31 -22.19 -7.11
CA ILE A 120 4.75 -22.08 -5.76
C ILE A 120 3.59 -23.05 -5.62
N HIS A 121 3.69 -23.95 -4.65
CA HIS A 121 2.59 -24.83 -4.30
C HIS A 121 1.48 -24.05 -3.59
N ARG A 122 0.27 -24.04 -4.16
CA ARG A 122 -0.84 -23.14 -3.77
C ARG A 122 -1.36 -23.29 -2.35
N PHE A 123 -1.05 -24.41 -1.70
CA PHE A 123 -1.55 -24.69 -0.36
C PHE A 123 -0.50 -24.44 0.72
N THR A 124 0.73 -24.90 0.46
CA THR A 124 1.81 -24.90 1.45
C THR A 124 2.80 -23.74 1.24
N PHE A 125 2.71 -23.06 0.10
CA PHE A 125 3.59 -21.98 -0.37
C PHE A 125 5.08 -22.34 -0.45
N HIS A 126 5.43 -23.64 -0.38
CA HIS A 126 6.78 -24.05 -0.75
C HIS A 126 7.07 -23.58 -2.18
N ALA A 127 8.27 -23.05 -2.37
CA ALA A 127 8.70 -22.46 -3.63
C ALA A 127 9.89 -23.25 -4.19
N PHE A 128 9.82 -23.60 -5.47
CA PHE A 128 10.90 -24.25 -6.21
C PHE A 128 11.35 -23.33 -7.35
N VAL A 129 12.64 -23.05 -7.44
CA VAL A 129 13.23 -22.20 -8.47
C VAL A 129 13.92 -23.03 -9.53
N HIS A 130 13.64 -22.71 -10.78
CA HIS A 130 14.36 -23.21 -11.94
C HIS A 130 14.88 -22.04 -12.76
N MET A 131 16.20 -21.92 -12.88
CA MET A 131 16.85 -20.84 -13.62
C MET A 131 17.57 -21.41 -14.85
N LYS A 132 17.29 -20.84 -16.02
CA LYS A 132 17.95 -21.17 -17.29
C LYS A 132 18.41 -19.91 -18.01
N TYR A 133 19.46 -20.04 -18.81
CA TYR A 133 20.02 -18.98 -19.63
C TYR A 133 20.83 -19.57 -20.79
N ASP A 134 20.94 -18.85 -21.90
CA ASP A 134 21.70 -19.28 -23.09
C ASP A 134 23.21 -19.17 -22.86
N SER A 135 23.64 -18.08 -22.21
CA SER A 135 25.04 -17.85 -21.87
C SER A 135 25.20 -16.84 -20.74
N ILE A 136 26.30 -16.95 -19.99
CA ILE A 136 26.67 -16.06 -18.88
C ILE A 136 27.98 -15.32 -19.20
N VAL A 137 28.10 -14.07 -18.74
CA VAL A 137 29.31 -13.27 -18.93
C VAL A 137 30.51 -13.95 -18.24
N GLN A 138 31.62 -14.04 -18.97
CA GLN A 138 32.86 -14.59 -18.43
C GLN A 138 33.65 -13.48 -17.74
N PRO A 139 34.11 -13.68 -16.49
CA PRO A 139 34.90 -12.69 -15.78
C PRO A 139 36.29 -12.58 -16.44
N ARG A 140 36.49 -11.57 -17.29
CA ARG A 140 37.79 -11.25 -17.90
C ARG A 140 38.15 -9.80 -17.61
N GLY A 141 39.26 -9.60 -16.89
CA GLY A 141 39.79 -8.26 -16.57
C GLY A 141 38.88 -7.46 -15.65
N ARG A 142 38.62 -6.20 -16.00
CA ARG A 142 37.74 -5.27 -15.23
C ARG A 142 36.24 -5.40 -15.53
N ARG A 143 35.79 -6.47 -16.20
CA ARG A 143 34.37 -6.64 -16.53
C ARG A 143 33.56 -6.94 -15.27
N ARG A 144 32.39 -6.30 -15.16
CA ARG A 144 31.39 -6.57 -14.11
C ARG A 144 31.04 -8.05 -14.11
N LYS A 145 30.87 -8.64 -12.91
CA LYS A 145 30.41 -10.03 -12.75
C LYS A 145 28.92 -10.11 -13.03
N ALA A 146 28.43 -11.28 -13.44
CA ALA A 146 27.00 -11.52 -13.51
C ALA A 146 26.36 -11.34 -12.12
N ASP A 147 25.14 -10.84 -12.10
CA ASP A 147 24.40 -10.66 -10.86
C ASP A 147 24.03 -12.02 -10.24
N ASN A 148 24.08 -12.11 -8.92
CA ASN A 148 23.81 -13.35 -8.20
C ASN A 148 22.30 -13.56 -7.98
N VAL A 149 21.57 -13.82 -9.07
CA VAL A 149 20.09 -13.91 -9.06
C VAL A 149 19.57 -14.91 -8.02
N LEU A 150 20.12 -16.12 -8.00
CA LEU A 150 19.70 -17.16 -7.05
C LEU A 150 20.02 -16.80 -5.59
N GLY A 151 21.16 -16.15 -5.35
CA GLY A 151 21.51 -15.66 -4.01
C GLY A 151 20.53 -14.59 -3.53
N THR A 152 20.27 -13.58 -4.36
CA THR A 152 19.30 -12.52 -4.07
C THR A 152 17.90 -13.08 -3.80
N LEU A 153 17.44 -14.05 -4.59
CA LEU A 153 16.15 -14.70 -4.34
C LEU A 153 16.16 -15.49 -3.03
N LYS A 154 17.20 -16.28 -2.73
CA LYS A 154 17.26 -17.05 -1.48
C LYS A 154 17.29 -16.17 -0.23
N GLU A 155 17.98 -15.04 -0.27
CA GLU A 155 18.03 -14.06 0.83
C GLU A 155 16.64 -13.50 1.14
N ASN A 156 15.78 -13.36 0.12
CA ASN A 156 14.43 -12.80 0.24
C ASN A 156 13.31 -13.85 0.36
N PHE A 157 13.64 -15.15 0.36
CA PHE A 157 12.72 -16.26 0.62
C PHE A 157 13.07 -16.98 1.93
N PRO A 158 12.84 -16.35 3.11
CA PRO A 158 13.17 -16.94 4.41
C PRO A 158 12.41 -18.23 4.71
N GLY A 159 11.25 -18.46 4.07
CA GLY A 159 10.52 -19.73 4.12
C GLY A 159 11.15 -20.87 3.32
N GLY A 160 12.25 -20.60 2.61
CA GLY A 160 12.98 -21.54 1.77
C GLY A 160 12.64 -21.42 0.28
N LEU A 161 13.66 -21.56 -0.56
CA LEU A 161 13.56 -21.65 -2.02
C LEU A 161 14.35 -22.87 -2.50
N PHE A 162 13.64 -23.89 -2.96
CA PHE A 162 14.21 -25.17 -3.35
C PHE A 162 14.79 -25.10 -4.77
N GLU A 163 16.01 -25.60 -4.97
CA GLU A 163 16.58 -25.81 -6.31
C GLU A 163 16.49 -27.27 -6.74
N ASP A 164 16.23 -28.17 -5.79
CA ASP A 164 16.07 -29.59 -6.02
C ASP A 164 14.58 -29.96 -5.96
N TRP A 165 14.09 -30.59 -7.02
CA TRP A 165 12.67 -30.91 -7.14
C TRP A 165 12.25 -32.02 -6.16
N GLU A 166 13.11 -33.02 -5.90
CA GLU A 166 12.76 -34.11 -4.97
C GLU A 166 12.62 -33.58 -3.54
N ALA A 167 13.51 -32.69 -3.12
CA ALA A 167 13.44 -32.00 -1.84
C ALA A 167 12.17 -31.13 -1.74
N PHE A 168 11.82 -30.40 -2.80
CA PHE A 168 10.58 -29.64 -2.88
C PHE A 168 9.34 -30.54 -2.76
N ALA A 169 9.27 -31.61 -3.54
CA ALA A 169 8.14 -32.54 -3.54
C ALA A 169 7.97 -33.22 -2.18
N LYS A 170 9.08 -33.63 -1.55
CA LYS A 170 9.08 -34.19 -0.20
C LYS A 170 8.59 -33.17 0.83
N ALA A 171 9.07 -31.93 0.77
CA ALA A 171 8.67 -30.87 1.70
C ALA A 171 7.17 -30.54 1.59
N VAL A 172 6.64 -30.50 0.36
CA VAL A 172 5.20 -30.34 0.12
C VAL A 172 4.40 -31.50 0.71
N ALA A 173 4.84 -32.75 0.51
CA ALA A 173 4.13 -33.94 0.96
C ALA A 173 4.07 -34.11 2.48
N VAL A 174 5.12 -33.68 3.21
CA VAL A 174 5.17 -33.80 4.68
C VAL A 174 4.52 -32.63 5.42
N PHE A 175 4.15 -31.56 4.72
CA PHE A 175 3.57 -30.38 5.35
C PHE A 175 2.11 -30.62 5.76
N ASP A 176 1.86 -30.58 7.07
CA ASP A 176 0.52 -30.78 7.63
C ASP A 176 -0.33 -29.50 7.55
N LEU A 177 -0.90 -29.28 6.38
CA LEU A 177 -1.82 -28.16 6.15
C LEU A 177 -3.08 -28.26 7.02
N ALA A 178 -3.55 -29.47 7.32
CA ALA A 178 -4.75 -29.65 8.13
C ALA A 178 -4.53 -29.12 9.55
N ASN A 179 -3.36 -29.39 10.14
CA ASN A 179 -2.95 -28.82 11.41
C ASN A 179 -2.90 -27.28 11.35
N VAL A 180 -2.28 -26.70 10.32
CA VAL A 180 -2.25 -25.23 10.16
C VAL A 180 -3.67 -24.66 10.10
N LEU A 181 -4.50 -25.18 9.21
CA LEU A 181 -5.88 -24.68 9.03
C LEU A 181 -6.75 -24.86 10.29
N SER A 182 -6.49 -25.90 11.10
CA SER A 182 -7.21 -26.12 12.37
C SER A 182 -6.96 -25.02 13.41
N GLN A 183 -5.88 -24.26 13.26
CA GLN A 183 -5.53 -23.13 14.12
C GLN A 183 -6.20 -21.83 13.64
N GLY A 184 -6.80 -21.83 12.44
CA GLY A 184 -7.47 -20.68 11.87
C GLY A 184 -8.87 -20.48 12.45
N VAL A 185 -9.18 -19.26 12.87
CA VAL A 185 -10.54 -18.87 13.30
C VAL A 185 -11.28 -18.27 12.11
N GLN A 186 -12.41 -18.86 11.73
CA GLN A 186 -13.24 -18.30 10.67
C GLN A 186 -13.85 -16.95 11.08
N VAL A 187 -13.56 -15.91 10.30
CA VAL A 187 -14.09 -14.55 10.50
C VAL A 187 -15.23 -14.25 9.54
N GLU A 188 -15.13 -14.77 8.32
CA GLU A 188 -16.11 -14.56 7.26
C GLU A 188 -16.25 -15.80 6.37
N LYS A 189 -17.45 -16.01 5.87
CA LYS A 189 -17.77 -17.05 4.88
C LYS A 189 -18.83 -16.52 3.92
N GLY A 190 -18.73 -16.92 2.66
CA GLY A 190 -19.76 -16.65 1.68
C GLY A 190 -19.69 -17.56 0.46
N VAL A 191 -20.59 -17.32 -0.48
CA VAL A 191 -20.71 -18.09 -1.72
C VAL A 191 -20.32 -17.19 -2.90
N LYS A 192 -19.65 -17.77 -3.90
CA LYS A 192 -19.36 -17.09 -5.17
C LYS A 192 -20.52 -17.30 -6.15
N SER A 193 -20.90 -16.24 -6.84
CA SER A 193 -21.83 -16.30 -7.98
C SER A 193 -21.12 -15.74 -9.22
N GLY A 194 -21.19 -16.46 -10.33
CA GLY A 194 -20.52 -16.04 -11.58
C GLY A 194 -18.99 -15.88 -11.48
N GLY A 195 -18.34 -16.53 -10.51
CA GLY A 195 -16.89 -16.38 -10.27
C GLY A 195 -16.49 -15.21 -9.38
N PHE A 196 -17.45 -14.42 -8.88
CA PHE A 196 -17.22 -13.27 -8.00
C PHE A 196 -17.79 -13.52 -6.60
N ILE A 197 -17.16 -12.93 -5.58
CA ILE A 197 -17.73 -12.86 -4.24
C ILE A 197 -18.94 -11.91 -4.27
N SER A 198 -20.12 -12.46 -3.97
CA SER A 198 -21.36 -11.68 -3.92
C SER A 198 -21.22 -10.50 -2.96
N ALA A 199 -21.71 -9.34 -3.38
CA ALA A 199 -21.55 -8.08 -2.67
C ALA A 199 -22.48 -7.90 -1.46
N ARG A 200 -23.38 -8.84 -1.21
CA ARG A 200 -24.38 -8.67 -0.15
C ARG A 200 -23.70 -8.66 1.24
N PRO A 201 -23.81 -7.58 2.02
CA PRO A 201 -23.44 -7.64 3.44
C PRO A 201 -24.49 -8.50 4.17
N PRO A 202 -24.12 -9.22 5.24
CA PRO A 202 -25.08 -9.72 6.19
C PRO A 202 -25.56 -8.54 7.05
N THR A 203 -26.40 -7.66 6.50
CA THR A 203 -27.08 -6.64 7.32
C THR A 203 -28.18 -7.32 8.13
N GLY A 204 -28.14 -7.14 9.45
CA GLY A 204 -29.15 -7.60 10.42
C GLY A 204 -30.52 -6.93 10.33
N GLY A 205 -31.03 -6.73 9.11
CA GLY A 205 -32.45 -6.47 8.86
C GLY A 205 -33.16 -7.81 8.67
N GLN A 206 -34.29 -8.01 9.35
CA GLN A 206 -35.15 -9.17 9.14
C GLN A 206 -35.38 -9.36 7.63
N VAL A 207 -35.03 -10.54 7.14
CA VAL A 207 -35.35 -10.99 5.78
C VAL A 207 -36.88 -10.92 5.65
N PRO A 208 -37.45 -10.14 4.71
CA PRO A 208 -38.87 -10.26 4.43
C PRO A 208 -39.12 -11.71 4.01
N PRO A 209 -40.15 -12.39 4.51
CA PRO A 209 -40.47 -13.75 4.08
C PRO A 209 -40.90 -13.69 2.62
N THR A 210 -39.96 -13.85 1.71
CA THR A 210 -40.24 -14.10 0.30
C THR A 210 -40.35 -15.60 0.14
N ASP A 211 -41.58 -16.07 -0.02
CA ASP A 211 -41.96 -17.43 -0.35
C ASP A 211 -41.33 -17.86 -1.69
N ASN A 212 -40.10 -18.39 -1.63
CA ASN A 212 -39.54 -19.50 -2.40
C ASN A 212 -38.00 -19.41 -2.43
N PRO A 213 -37.28 -20.31 -1.75
CA PRO A 213 -35.85 -20.50 -1.98
C PRO A 213 -35.68 -21.35 -3.24
N ARG A 214 -35.94 -20.79 -4.43
CA ARG A 214 -35.51 -21.42 -5.68
C ARG A 214 -34.04 -21.10 -5.92
N GLY A 215 -33.18 -22.00 -5.45
CA GLY A 215 -31.80 -22.11 -5.91
C GLY A 215 -30.71 -21.78 -4.89
N SER A 216 -30.78 -22.33 -3.67
CA SER A 216 -29.53 -22.69 -2.99
C SER A 216 -28.89 -23.81 -3.82
N SER A 217 -27.97 -23.48 -4.71
CA SER A 217 -27.19 -24.50 -5.42
C SER A 217 -26.26 -25.18 -4.42
N GLU A 218 -26.69 -26.34 -3.92
CA GLU A 218 -25.75 -27.35 -3.42
C GLU A 218 -24.65 -27.52 -4.47
N GLY A 219 -23.44 -27.06 -4.16
CA GLY A 219 -22.28 -27.14 -5.05
C GLY A 219 -21.74 -25.82 -5.62
N ALA A 220 -22.22 -24.65 -5.20
CA ALA A 220 -21.52 -23.39 -5.53
C ALA A 220 -20.19 -23.25 -4.75
N PRO A 221 -19.09 -22.81 -5.40
CA PRO A 221 -17.83 -22.58 -4.71
C PRO A 221 -18.00 -21.54 -3.60
N SER A 222 -17.44 -21.85 -2.43
CA SER A 222 -17.51 -20.99 -1.25
C SER A 222 -16.14 -20.42 -0.93
N TYR A 223 -16.11 -19.25 -0.30
CA TYR A 223 -14.89 -18.67 0.23
C TYR A 223 -15.00 -18.51 1.74
N GLU A 224 -13.86 -18.54 2.40
CA GLU A 224 -13.72 -18.33 3.83
C GLU A 224 -12.55 -17.37 4.07
N ILE A 225 -12.68 -16.48 5.05
CA ILE A 225 -11.59 -15.67 5.58
C ILE A 225 -11.23 -16.23 6.96
N LEU A 226 -10.01 -16.72 7.09
CA LEU A 226 -9.51 -17.36 8.31
C LEU A 226 -8.48 -16.42 8.98
N ARG A 227 -8.63 -16.19 10.28
CA ARG A 227 -7.67 -15.44 11.10
C ARG A 227 -6.69 -16.38 11.80
N PHE A 228 -5.42 -16.05 11.75
CA PHE A 228 -4.35 -16.72 12.45
C PHE A 228 -3.56 -15.72 13.30
N ASP A 229 -3.16 -16.16 14.50
CA ASP A 229 -2.08 -15.53 15.26
C ASP A 229 -0.75 -16.24 14.98
N PHE A 230 0.35 -15.62 15.36
CA PHE A 230 1.70 -16.15 15.17
C PHE A 230 2.22 -16.93 16.39
N GLU A 231 1.34 -17.48 17.23
CA GLU A 231 1.79 -18.24 18.42
C GLU A 231 2.36 -19.62 18.08
N LYS A 232 1.93 -20.20 16.95
CA LYS A 232 2.30 -21.55 16.52
C LYS A 232 3.31 -21.49 15.39
N GLU A 233 4.43 -22.21 15.55
CA GLU A 233 5.51 -22.21 14.55
C GLU A 233 5.03 -22.66 13.18
N THR A 234 4.05 -23.58 13.11
CA THR A 234 3.48 -24.02 11.83
C THR A 234 2.81 -22.90 11.03
N VAL A 235 2.20 -21.91 11.71
CA VAL A 235 1.63 -20.71 11.06
C VAL A 235 2.74 -19.74 10.67
N VAL A 236 3.74 -19.57 11.54
CA VAL A 236 4.91 -18.71 11.28
C VAL A 236 5.66 -19.19 10.03
N GLU A 237 5.95 -20.48 9.92
CA GLU A 237 6.60 -21.08 8.74
C GLU A 237 5.76 -20.90 7.48
N TRP A 238 4.44 -21.07 7.58
CA TRP A 238 3.54 -20.90 6.45
C TRP A 238 3.51 -19.45 5.96
N HIS A 239 3.46 -18.48 6.88
CA HIS A 239 3.58 -17.06 6.58
C HIS A 239 4.95 -16.71 5.97
N ARG A 240 6.07 -17.19 6.53
CA ARG A 240 7.42 -16.97 5.99
C ARG A 240 7.58 -17.40 4.52
N ARG A 241 6.73 -18.32 4.04
CA ARG A 241 6.68 -18.75 2.63
C ARG A 241 5.77 -17.90 1.76
N MET A 242 4.70 -17.32 2.33
CA MET A 242 3.78 -16.42 1.63
C MET A 242 4.33 -15.00 1.51
N GLU A 243 4.92 -14.51 2.58
CA GLU A 243 5.36 -13.14 2.75
C GLU A 243 6.30 -12.61 1.65
N PRO A 244 7.27 -13.38 1.10
CA PRO A 244 8.15 -12.90 0.04
C PRO A 244 7.42 -12.32 -1.17
N LEU A 245 6.19 -12.76 -1.44
CA LEU A 245 5.39 -12.23 -2.53
C LEU A 245 5.09 -10.74 -2.38
N VAL A 246 5.01 -10.20 -1.16
CA VAL A 246 4.75 -8.77 -0.97
C VAL A 246 5.88 -7.91 -1.56
N LEU A 247 7.12 -8.38 -1.54
CA LEU A 247 8.28 -7.69 -2.12
C LEU A 247 8.18 -7.53 -3.65
N PHE A 248 7.33 -8.31 -4.30
CA PHE A 248 7.13 -8.29 -5.75
C PHE A 248 5.86 -7.55 -6.19
N PHE A 249 4.97 -7.20 -5.25
CA PHE A 249 3.63 -6.68 -5.55
C PHE A 249 3.19 -5.49 -4.71
N ILE A 250 3.91 -5.17 -3.63
CA ILE A 250 3.65 -4.04 -2.75
C ILE A 250 4.94 -3.23 -2.61
N ASP A 251 4.88 -2.00 -3.08
CA ASP A 251 6.00 -1.06 -3.02
C ASP A 251 6.28 -0.64 -1.57
N GLY A 252 7.56 -0.44 -1.24
CA GLY A 252 8.01 -0.10 0.12
C GLY A 252 7.70 -1.16 1.19
N SER A 253 7.40 -2.40 0.79
CA SER A 253 7.05 -3.45 1.74
C SER A 253 8.30 -4.02 2.43
N SER A 254 8.11 -4.50 3.65
CA SER A 254 9.16 -5.17 4.42
C SER A 254 8.59 -6.39 5.13
N LEU A 255 9.46 -7.35 5.44
CA LEU A 255 9.09 -8.55 6.19
C LEU A 255 8.80 -8.18 7.66
N ILE A 256 7.73 -8.73 8.24
CA ILE A 256 7.29 -8.44 9.61
C ILE A 256 7.98 -9.33 10.64
N ASP A 257 8.10 -8.80 11.86
CA ASP A 257 8.57 -9.59 13.01
C ASP A 257 7.43 -10.39 13.64
N THR A 258 7.28 -11.63 13.21
CA THR A 258 6.29 -12.59 13.74
C THR A 258 6.46 -12.93 15.23
N ARG A 259 7.56 -12.52 15.89
CA ARG A 259 7.72 -12.67 17.34
C ARG A 259 6.87 -11.66 18.13
N ASP A 260 6.49 -10.54 17.52
CA ASP A 260 5.58 -9.58 18.14
C ASP A 260 4.13 -10.08 18.01
N LYS A 261 3.56 -10.49 19.14
CA LYS A 261 2.22 -11.07 19.25
C LYS A 261 1.08 -10.12 18.88
N ARG A 262 1.37 -8.85 18.61
CA ARG A 262 0.39 -7.87 18.11
C ARG A 262 0.10 -8.05 16.62
N TRP A 263 0.92 -8.82 15.91
CA TRP A 263 0.69 -9.21 14.52
C TRP A 263 -0.31 -10.37 14.43
N GLU A 264 -1.20 -10.26 13.45
CA GLU A 264 -2.12 -11.31 13.05
C GLU A 264 -2.22 -11.32 11.51
N MET A 265 -2.61 -12.47 10.95
CA MET A 265 -2.83 -12.63 9.52
C MET A 265 -4.26 -13.11 9.25
N LEU A 266 -4.88 -12.56 8.20
CA LEU A 266 -6.06 -13.17 7.58
C LEU A 266 -5.66 -13.82 6.27
N VAL A 267 -6.22 -14.99 5.99
CA VAL A 267 -6.02 -15.71 4.73
C VAL A 267 -7.37 -15.93 4.07
N ALA A 268 -7.48 -15.52 2.81
CA ALA A 268 -8.64 -15.81 1.98
C ALA A 268 -8.47 -17.18 1.31
N VAL A 269 -9.38 -18.10 1.60
CA VAL A 269 -9.38 -19.45 1.04
C VAL A 269 -10.67 -19.73 0.27
N GLU A 270 -10.58 -20.46 -0.82
CA GLU A 270 -11.72 -20.96 -1.59
C GLU A 270 -11.84 -22.47 -1.43
N ARG A 271 -13.03 -22.98 -1.08
CA ARG A 271 -13.33 -24.41 -1.05
C ARG A 271 -14.19 -24.77 -2.26
N THR A 272 -13.78 -25.81 -2.99
CA THR A 272 -14.62 -26.40 -4.04
C THR A 272 -15.84 -27.09 -3.44
N ALA A 273 -16.84 -27.33 -4.29
CA ALA A 273 -18.16 -27.90 -3.97
C ALA A 273 -18.16 -29.16 -3.09
N ASP A 274 -17.11 -29.97 -3.20
CA ASP A 274 -16.93 -31.25 -2.51
C ASP A 274 -16.21 -31.16 -1.16
N GLY A 275 -15.76 -29.96 -0.75
CA GLY A 275 -15.25 -29.69 0.59
C GLY A 275 -13.89 -30.32 0.96
N ALA A 276 -13.29 -31.11 0.07
CA ALA A 276 -12.02 -31.80 0.31
C ALA A 276 -10.86 -30.80 0.52
N LEU A 277 -10.00 -31.07 1.51
CA LEU A 277 -8.80 -30.26 1.80
C LEU A 277 -7.85 -30.17 0.60
N SER A 278 -7.78 -31.22 -0.22
CA SER A 278 -7.00 -31.26 -1.47
C SER A 278 -7.47 -30.26 -2.54
N ARG A 279 -8.57 -29.54 -2.29
CA ARG A 279 -9.13 -28.54 -3.19
C ARG A 279 -9.36 -27.17 -2.52
N LEU A 280 -8.85 -26.96 -1.30
CA LEU A 280 -8.84 -25.65 -0.64
C LEU A 280 -7.75 -24.79 -1.22
N CYS A 281 -8.07 -23.60 -1.74
CA CYS A 281 -7.12 -22.76 -2.46
C CYS A 281 -6.89 -21.44 -1.75
N VAL A 282 -5.64 -21.10 -1.42
CA VAL A 282 -5.32 -19.74 -0.94
C VAL A 282 -5.37 -18.77 -2.11
N GLN A 283 -6.10 -17.67 -1.92
CA GLN A 283 -6.32 -16.64 -2.93
C GLN A 283 -5.57 -15.34 -2.61
N GLY A 284 -5.23 -15.14 -1.34
CA GLY A 284 -4.53 -13.97 -0.84
C GLY A 284 -4.46 -13.96 0.68
N PHE A 285 -3.72 -13.01 1.22
CA PHE A 285 -3.62 -12.79 2.66
C PHE A 285 -3.52 -11.29 2.97
N THR A 286 -3.76 -10.95 4.23
CA THR A 286 -3.47 -9.63 4.78
C THR A 286 -2.90 -9.74 6.18
N THR A 287 -2.00 -8.84 6.54
CA THR A 287 -1.44 -8.73 7.89
C THR A 287 -2.00 -7.50 8.59
N MET A 288 -2.28 -7.63 9.88
CA MET A 288 -2.78 -6.54 10.71
C MET A 288 -2.00 -6.46 12.01
N TYR A 289 -1.86 -5.23 12.52
CA TYR A 289 -1.17 -4.94 13.77
C TYR A 289 -2.06 -4.19 14.75
N SER A 290 -2.04 -4.63 16.01
CA SER A 290 -2.78 -3.99 17.10
C SER A 290 -1.91 -2.97 17.84
N PHE A 291 -2.05 -1.68 17.50
CA PHE A 291 -1.38 -0.59 18.23
C PHE A 291 -2.11 -0.25 19.51
N TYR A 292 -1.36 -0.05 20.60
CA TYR A 292 -1.90 0.55 21.80
C TYR A 292 -2.36 1.99 21.52
N HIS A 293 -3.61 2.30 21.88
CA HIS A 293 -4.20 3.62 21.80
C HIS A 293 -4.58 4.07 23.22
N TYR A 294 -3.86 5.07 23.72
CA TYR A 294 -4.04 5.62 25.06
C TYR A 294 -5.49 6.08 25.31
N PRO A 295 -6.04 5.94 26.53
CA PRO A 295 -5.41 5.36 27.72
C PRO A 295 -5.50 3.83 27.81
N ASP A 296 -6.45 3.19 27.16
CA ASP A 296 -6.82 1.80 27.46
C ASP A 296 -7.52 1.10 26.30
N SER A 297 -7.18 1.47 25.07
CA SER A 297 -7.80 0.91 23.86
C SER A 297 -6.76 0.51 22.82
N THR A 298 -7.24 -0.02 21.69
CA THR A 298 -6.39 -0.51 20.60
C THR A 298 -6.82 0.12 19.28
N ARG A 299 -5.86 0.55 18.47
CA ARG A 299 -6.04 0.93 17.08
C ARG A 299 -5.56 -0.21 16.19
N LEU A 300 -6.42 -0.71 15.32
CA LEU A 300 -6.05 -1.77 14.39
C LEU A 300 -5.46 -1.12 13.14
N ARG A 301 -4.28 -1.56 12.71
CA ARG A 301 -3.67 -1.12 11.44
C ARG A 301 -3.61 -2.29 10.47
N LEU A 302 -4.23 -2.15 9.31
CA LEU A 302 -3.98 -3.03 8.17
C LEU A 302 -2.62 -2.65 7.58
N SER A 303 -1.72 -3.64 7.46
CA SER A 303 -0.35 -3.41 7.00
C SER A 303 -0.20 -3.86 5.55
N GLN A 304 -0.17 -5.17 5.30
CA GLN A 304 -0.03 -5.71 3.95
C GLN A 304 -1.37 -6.32 3.51
N LEU A 305 -1.81 -6.10 2.27
CA LEU A 305 -2.90 -6.88 1.67
C LEU A 305 -2.49 -7.29 0.26
N LEU A 306 -2.39 -8.60 0.03
CA LEU A 306 -2.07 -9.16 -1.27
C LEU A 306 -3.14 -10.18 -1.67
N VAL A 307 -3.81 -9.91 -2.80
CA VAL A 307 -4.54 -10.94 -3.55
C VAL A 307 -3.62 -11.41 -4.66
N LEU A 308 -3.38 -12.72 -4.76
CA LEU A 308 -2.48 -13.26 -5.77
C LEU A 308 -2.99 -12.87 -7.17
N PRO A 309 -2.11 -12.51 -8.11
CA PRO A 309 -2.52 -11.89 -9.38
C PRO A 309 -3.64 -12.60 -10.15
N PRO A 310 -3.67 -13.94 -10.27
CA PRO A 310 -4.74 -14.65 -10.97
C PRO A 310 -6.13 -14.53 -10.32
N PHE A 311 -6.20 -14.10 -9.06
CA PHE A 311 -7.43 -14.02 -8.28
C PHE A 311 -7.89 -12.58 -7.99
N GLN A 312 -7.16 -11.59 -8.52
CA GLN A 312 -7.55 -10.19 -8.43
C GLN A 312 -8.85 -9.91 -9.19
N GLY A 313 -9.54 -8.83 -8.82
CA GLY A 313 -10.83 -8.46 -9.41
C GLY A 313 -12.03 -9.34 -8.99
N GLN A 314 -11.82 -10.43 -8.25
CA GLN A 314 -12.87 -11.38 -7.85
C GLN A 314 -13.55 -11.06 -6.51
N GLY A 315 -13.11 -10.01 -5.81
CA GLY A 315 -13.68 -9.54 -4.54
C GLY A 315 -12.96 -9.99 -3.26
N TYR A 316 -11.87 -10.77 -3.37
CA TYR A 316 -11.10 -11.26 -2.20
C TYR A 316 -10.51 -10.13 -1.34
N GLY A 317 -9.97 -9.07 -1.97
CA GLY A 317 -9.43 -7.92 -1.24
C GLY A 317 -10.51 -7.24 -0.39
N ARG A 318 -11.70 -7.03 -0.95
CA ARG A 318 -12.84 -6.46 -0.21
C ARG A 318 -13.33 -7.39 0.90
N ALA A 319 -13.38 -8.70 0.66
CA ALA A 319 -13.75 -9.67 1.70
C ALA A 319 -12.78 -9.66 2.89
N MET A 320 -11.48 -9.56 2.64
CA MET A 320 -10.48 -9.41 3.70
C MET A 320 -10.62 -8.07 4.44
N LEU A 321 -10.83 -6.96 3.71
CA LEU A 321 -11.12 -5.66 4.32
C LEU A 321 -12.37 -5.69 5.21
N ASN A 322 -13.43 -6.37 4.77
CA ASN A 322 -14.66 -6.52 5.54
C ASN A 322 -14.47 -7.38 6.79
N ALA A 323 -13.64 -8.43 6.70
CA ALA A 323 -13.23 -9.20 7.86
C ALA A 323 -12.44 -8.35 8.87
N VAL A 324 -11.53 -7.47 8.42
CA VAL A 324 -10.81 -6.51 9.28
C VAL A 324 -11.79 -5.56 9.98
N ASN A 325 -12.75 -5.01 9.23
CA ASN A 325 -13.80 -4.14 9.78
C ASN A 325 -14.68 -4.85 10.82
N LYS A 326 -15.05 -6.11 10.58
CA LYS A 326 -15.81 -6.92 11.56
C LYS A 326 -15.02 -7.16 12.84
N LEU A 327 -13.73 -7.49 12.71
CA LEU A 327 -12.84 -7.70 13.85
C LEU A 327 -12.64 -6.42 14.67
N SER A 328 -12.48 -5.27 14.02
CA SER A 328 -12.29 -4.02 14.75
C SER A 328 -13.54 -3.62 15.56
N ILE A 329 -14.73 -3.89 15.02
CA ILE A 329 -16.00 -3.69 15.73
C ILE A 329 -16.11 -4.68 16.90
N SER A 330 -15.92 -5.98 16.65
CA SER A 330 -16.10 -7.02 17.67
C SER A 330 -15.13 -6.91 18.84
N ARG A 331 -13.91 -6.44 18.59
CA ARG A 331 -12.89 -6.20 19.62
C ARG A 331 -13.01 -4.84 20.29
N GLY A 332 -13.95 -4.00 19.87
CA GLY A 332 -14.11 -2.66 20.43
C GLY A 332 -12.90 -1.74 20.17
N CYS A 333 -12.19 -1.92 19.04
CA CYS A 333 -11.07 -1.06 18.67
C CYS A 333 -11.50 0.42 18.63
N TYR A 334 -10.53 1.32 18.78
CA TYR A 334 -10.75 2.76 18.70
C TYR A 334 -11.16 3.16 17.27
N ASP A 335 -10.36 2.75 16.29
CA ASP A 335 -10.57 2.87 14.85
C ASP A 335 -9.67 1.87 14.08
N VAL A 336 -9.82 1.83 12.76
CA VAL A 336 -8.98 1.13 11.80
C VAL A 336 -8.18 2.15 10.99
N THR A 337 -6.89 1.88 10.85
CA THR A 337 -5.96 2.63 10.01
C THR A 337 -5.32 1.71 8.98
N VAL A 338 -4.71 2.27 7.95
CA VAL A 338 -4.01 1.54 6.90
C VAL A 338 -2.61 2.13 6.77
N GLU A 339 -1.62 1.27 6.69
CA GLU A 339 -0.22 1.64 6.45
C GLU A 339 -0.05 1.93 4.97
N ASP A 340 0.32 3.19 4.65
CA ASP A 340 0.68 3.69 3.32
C ASP A 340 -0.09 3.02 2.16
N PRO A 341 -1.43 3.21 2.08
CA PRO A 341 -2.26 2.51 1.10
C PRO A 341 -1.90 2.90 -0.32
N THR A 342 -1.84 1.92 -1.23
CA THR A 342 -1.79 2.20 -2.68
C THR A 342 -3.08 2.87 -3.14
N ASP A 343 -3.04 3.54 -4.30
CA ASP A 343 -4.23 4.17 -4.87
C ASP A 343 -5.36 3.17 -5.11
N GLU A 344 -5.06 1.99 -5.63
CA GLU A 344 -6.05 0.94 -5.87
C GLU A 344 -6.71 0.45 -4.58
N PHE A 345 -5.91 0.28 -3.53
CA PHE A 345 -6.42 -0.08 -2.22
C PHE A 345 -7.28 1.05 -1.65
N GLN A 346 -6.80 2.29 -1.72
CA GLN A 346 -7.52 3.45 -1.20
C GLN A 346 -8.86 3.65 -1.91
N TRP A 347 -8.96 3.41 -3.22
CA TRP A 347 -10.24 3.42 -3.94
C TRP A 347 -11.18 2.31 -3.44
N MET A 348 -10.66 1.09 -3.22
CA MET A 348 -11.47 0.00 -2.66
C MET A 348 -11.99 0.33 -1.26
N LEU A 349 -11.14 0.92 -0.42
CA LEU A 349 -11.49 1.39 0.92
C LEU A 349 -12.53 2.52 0.87
N ASP A 350 -12.34 3.51 0.01
CA ASP A 350 -13.27 4.63 -0.18
C ASP A 350 -14.65 4.14 -0.62
N VAL A 351 -14.73 3.17 -1.54
CA VAL A 351 -16.00 2.57 -1.99
C VAL A 351 -16.71 1.85 -0.83
N GLU A 352 -15.99 0.99 -0.10
CA GLU A 352 -16.59 0.22 1.01
C GLU A 352 -17.03 1.15 2.14
N ASP A 353 -16.20 2.10 2.55
CA ASP A 353 -16.51 2.99 3.66
C ASP A 353 -17.60 4.01 3.31
N VAL A 354 -17.71 4.48 2.06
CA VAL A 354 -18.84 5.32 1.63
C VAL A 354 -20.17 4.57 1.75
N GLU A 355 -20.22 3.30 1.33
CA GLU A 355 -21.43 2.48 1.46
C GLU A 355 -21.78 2.23 2.93
N ARG A 356 -20.79 1.89 3.76
CA ARG A 356 -20.99 1.71 5.21
C ARG A 356 -21.45 3.00 5.90
N LEU A 357 -20.91 4.15 5.49
CA LEU A 357 -21.30 5.46 6.00
C LEU A 357 -22.75 5.79 5.61
N MET A 358 -23.12 5.62 4.34
CA MET A 358 -24.47 5.92 3.88
C MET A 358 -25.52 4.95 4.45
N ALA A 359 -25.11 3.76 4.87
CA ALA A 359 -25.97 2.82 5.60
C ALA A 359 -26.27 3.28 7.05
N LEU A 360 -25.53 4.25 7.62
CA LEU A 360 -25.87 4.87 8.89
C LEU A 360 -26.91 6.00 8.68
N PRO A 361 -28.13 5.90 9.26
CA PRO A 361 -29.17 6.90 9.09
C PRO A 361 -28.74 8.32 9.49
N GLU A 362 -27.93 8.44 10.54
CA GLU A 362 -27.44 9.73 11.05
C GLU A 362 -26.53 10.42 10.04
N VAL A 363 -25.72 9.63 9.31
CA VAL A 363 -24.84 10.14 8.26
C VAL A 363 -25.67 10.52 7.04
N ALA A 364 -26.56 9.64 6.56
CA ALA A 364 -27.41 9.91 5.41
C ALA A 364 -28.25 11.19 5.60
N LYS A 365 -28.88 11.34 6.77
CA LYS A 365 -29.61 12.56 7.12
C LYS A 365 -28.70 13.79 7.16
N SER A 366 -27.51 13.68 7.76
CA SER A 366 -26.55 14.79 7.83
C SER A 366 -26.08 15.24 6.44
N VAL A 367 -25.95 14.30 5.51
CA VAL A 367 -25.61 14.57 4.10
C VAL A 367 -26.73 15.37 3.45
N GLU A 368 -27.98 14.91 3.55
CA GLU A 368 -29.14 15.61 2.98
C GLU A 368 -29.31 17.02 3.56
N GLU A 369 -29.17 17.18 4.88
CA GLU A 369 -29.25 18.48 5.53
C GLU A 369 -28.14 19.43 5.06
N ALA A 370 -26.91 18.94 4.89
CA ALA A 370 -25.79 19.75 4.38
C ALA A 370 -26.07 20.26 2.96
N ILE A 371 -26.59 19.39 2.11
CA ILE A 371 -26.97 19.72 0.72
C ILE A 371 -28.09 20.75 0.72
N ASN A 372 -29.14 20.56 1.53
CA ASN A 372 -30.25 21.50 1.62
C ASN A 372 -29.82 22.87 2.16
N ARG A 373 -28.94 22.91 3.17
CA ARG A 373 -28.34 24.16 3.66
C ARG A 373 -27.58 24.89 2.55
N ALA A 374 -26.76 24.18 1.78
CA ALA A 374 -25.98 24.78 0.69
C ALA A 374 -26.89 25.34 -0.42
N LYS A 375 -27.93 24.61 -0.83
CA LYS A 375 -28.92 25.07 -1.82
C LYS A 375 -29.64 26.35 -1.40
N ASN A 376 -29.99 26.45 -0.11
CA ASN A 376 -30.74 27.59 0.44
C ASN A 376 -29.84 28.82 0.73
N MET A 377 -28.57 28.60 1.08
CA MET A 377 -27.61 29.67 1.40
C MET A 377 -26.91 30.25 0.17
N ALA A 378 -26.89 29.56 -0.97
CA ALA A 378 -26.34 30.09 -2.23
C ALA A 378 -27.01 31.40 -2.71
N SER A 379 -28.14 31.78 -2.10
CA SER A 379 -28.92 32.98 -2.40
C SER A 379 -28.70 34.15 -1.43
N LYS A 380 -27.88 34.02 -0.36
CA LYS A 380 -27.65 35.09 0.63
C LYS A 380 -26.15 35.34 0.85
N LYS A 381 -25.70 36.61 0.71
CA LYS A 381 -24.32 37.02 1.04
C LYS A 381 -23.98 36.64 2.50
N PRO A 382 -22.86 35.98 2.78
CA PRO A 382 -22.51 35.60 4.14
C PRO A 382 -21.98 36.80 4.94
N ALA A 383 -22.50 36.96 6.15
CA ALA A 383 -21.99 37.90 7.15
C ALA A 383 -20.70 37.37 7.79
N ASN A 384 -19.79 38.29 8.14
CA ASN A 384 -18.46 38.07 8.69
C ASN A 384 -18.45 37.06 9.87
N GLY A 385 -17.81 35.91 9.66
CA GLY A 385 -17.49 34.91 10.69
C GLY A 385 -16.60 33.81 10.13
N PRO A 386 -15.87 33.05 10.98
CA PRO A 386 -15.02 31.95 10.53
C PRO A 386 -15.88 30.89 9.83
N ARG A 387 -15.73 30.79 8.50
CA ARG A 387 -16.55 29.97 7.61
C ARG A 387 -16.42 28.49 7.99
N ARG A 388 -17.43 27.91 8.65
CA ARG A 388 -17.68 26.47 8.52
C ARG A 388 -18.05 26.23 7.05
N THR A 389 -17.41 25.28 6.39
CA THR A 389 -17.76 24.87 5.02
C THR A 389 -19.23 24.43 5.03
N LEU A 390 -20.05 24.92 4.08
CA LEU A 390 -21.50 24.63 4.06
C LEU A 390 -21.79 23.12 3.98
N LEU A 391 -20.89 22.41 3.29
CA LEU A 391 -20.86 20.95 3.16
C LEU A 391 -19.95 20.27 4.18
N GLY A 392 -19.55 20.96 5.25
CA GLY A 392 -18.67 20.42 6.28
C GLY A 392 -19.33 19.35 7.15
N ILE A 393 -18.50 18.48 7.69
CA ILE A 393 -18.91 17.42 8.62
C ILE A 393 -19.43 18.05 9.93
N PRO A 394 -20.66 17.72 10.39
CA PRO A 394 -21.14 18.11 11.70
C PRO A 394 -20.25 17.55 12.82
N THR A 395 -19.93 18.38 13.83
CA THR A 395 -18.96 18.00 14.89
C THR A 395 -19.38 16.78 15.71
N HIS A 396 -20.67 16.55 15.89
CA HIS A 396 -21.20 15.41 16.65
C HIS A 396 -21.11 14.08 15.88
N LEU A 397 -21.05 14.14 14.53
CA LEU A 397 -21.15 12.94 13.69
C LEU A 397 -19.89 12.08 13.74
N TRP A 398 -18.75 12.68 14.10
CA TRP A 398 -17.48 11.96 14.23
C TRP A 398 -17.57 10.80 15.23
N GLU A 399 -18.10 11.04 16.42
CA GLU A 399 -18.11 10.03 17.47
C GLU A 399 -19.05 8.86 17.13
N GLU A 400 -20.16 9.15 16.44
CA GLU A 400 -21.09 8.14 15.92
C GLU A 400 -20.41 7.24 14.89
N VAL A 401 -19.77 7.83 13.88
CA VAL A 401 -19.07 7.10 12.82
C VAL A 401 -17.91 6.27 13.40
N ARG A 402 -17.07 6.88 14.24
CA ARG A 402 -15.94 6.21 14.86
C ARG A 402 -16.41 5.06 15.75
N SER A 403 -17.37 5.29 16.64
CA SER A 403 -17.80 4.27 17.60
C SER A 403 -18.47 3.06 16.91
N LYS A 404 -19.32 3.29 15.91
CA LYS A 404 -20.11 2.26 15.21
C LYS A 404 -19.35 1.57 14.08
N LEU A 405 -18.60 2.32 13.27
CA LEU A 405 -17.94 1.79 12.06
C LEU A 405 -16.42 1.63 12.20
N LYS A 406 -15.82 2.19 13.26
CA LYS A 406 -14.37 2.19 13.49
C LYS A 406 -13.58 2.86 12.36
N ILE A 407 -14.18 3.79 11.63
CA ILE A 407 -13.51 4.53 10.55
C ILE A 407 -12.65 5.63 11.15
N SER A 408 -11.38 5.74 10.72
CA SER A 408 -10.48 6.80 11.19
C SER A 408 -10.94 8.19 10.75
N ARG A 409 -10.45 9.23 11.43
CA ARG A 409 -10.84 10.61 11.13
C ARG A 409 -10.40 11.07 9.74
N LYS A 410 -9.23 10.62 9.29
CA LYS A 410 -8.70 10.91 7.94
C LYS A 410 -9.60 10.28 6.89
N GLN A 411 -9.93 9.00 7.08
CA GLN A 411 -10.78 8.25 6.15
C GLN A 411 -12.20 8.81 6.10
N PHE A 412 -12.80 9.15 7.24
CA PHE A 412 -14.13 9.75 7.28
C PHE A 412 -14.21 11.06 6.49
N ARG A 413 -13.19 11.92 6.56
CA ARG A 413 -13.12 13.15 5.76
C ARG A 413 -13.07 12.87 4.27
N ARG A 414 -12.27 11.90 3.84
CA ARG A 414 -12.17 11.49 2.42
C ARG A 414 -13.51 10.95 1.91
N CYS A 415 -14.12 10.01 2.63
CA CYS A 415 -15.40 9.43 2.25
C CYS A 415 -16.54 10.45 2.29
N TRP A 416 -16.49 11.44 3.20
CA TRP A 416 -17.48 12.51 3.23
C TRP A 416 -17.45 13.36 1.96
N GLU A 417 -16.27 13.66 1.42
CA GLU A 417 -16.14 14.36 0.12
C GLU A 417 -16.79 13.54 -1.01
N VAL A 418 -16.53 12.23 -1.06
CA VAL A 418 -17.16 11.33 -2.05
C VAL A 418 -18.67 11.29 -1.87
N ALA A 419 -19.15 11.13 -0.64
CA ALA A 419 -20.58 11.10 -0.33
C ALA A 419 -21.27 12.42 -0.73
N MET A 420 -20.64 13.57 -0.45
CA MET A 420 -21.10 14.87 -0.96
C MET A 420 -21.15 14.86 -2.47
N TYR A 421 -20.04 14.54 -3.14
CA TYR A 421 -19.97 14.56 -4.60
C TYR A 421 -21.07 13.73 -5.27
N VAL A 422 -21.23 12.47 -4.84
CA VAL A 422 -22.20 11.52 -5.42
C VAL A 422 -23.66 11.91 -5.14
N HIS A 423 -23.96 12.50 -3.97
CA HIS A 423 -25.34 12.87 -3.59
C HIS A 423 -25.69 14.32 -3.93
N THR A 424 -24.70 15.15 -4.23
CA THR A 424 -24.92 16.44 -4.88
C THR A 424 -25.08 16.23 -6.37
N SER A 425 -26.10 16.84 -6.96
CA SER A 425 -26.09 17.02 -8.41
C SER A 425 -24.97 18.00 -8.72
N MET A 426 -23.73 17.53 -8.92
CA MET A 426 -22.57 18.38 -9.27
C MET A 426 -22.76 19.12 -10.61
N LYS A 427 -23.83 18.80 -11.35
CA LYS A 427 -24.36 19.57 -12.48
C LYS A 427 -24.94 20.93 -12.06
N ASP A 428 -25.32 21.10 -10.78
CA ASP A 428 -25.78 22.36 -10.23
C ASP A 428 -24.59 23.29 -9.96
N SER A 429 -24.50 24.38 -10.74
CA SER A 429 -23.46 25.38 -10.60
C SER A 429 -23.37 25.98 -9.18
N LYS A 430 -24.45 25.94 -8.39
CA LYS A 430 -24.47 26.46 -7.02
C LYS A 430 -23.69 25.60 -6.03
N MET A 431 -23.46 24.33 -6.35
CA MET A 431 -22.79 23.36 -5.45
C MET A 431 -21.28 23.28 -5.65
N ARG A 432 -20.79 23.78 -6.80
CA ARG A 432 -19.36 23.72 -7.17
C ARG A 432 -18.46 24.44 -6.17
N GLU A 433 -18.80 25.68 -5.82
CA GLU A 433 -17.98 26.49 -4.90
C GLU A 433 -18.01 25.95 -3.45
N PRO A 434 -19.17 25.61 -2.86
CA PRO A 434 -19.21 24.94 -1.56
C PRO A 434 -18.41 23.63 -1.51
N PHE A 435 -18.46 22.82 -2.56
CA PHE A 435 -17.70 21.58 -2.66
C PHE A 435 -16.21 21.84 -2.78
N ARG A 436 -15.81 22.78 -3.63
CA ARG A 436 -14.41 23.21 -3.75
C ARG A 436 -13.84 23.68 -2.42
N GLN A 437 -14.59 24.50 -1.67
CA GLN A 437 -14.19 24.95 -0.34
C GLN A 437 -14.04 23.81 0.67
N LEU A 438 -14.91 22.79 0.61
CA LEU A 438 -14.80 21.59 1.45
C LEU A 438 -13.47 20.87 1.21
N VAL A 439 -13.16 20.55 -0.04
CA VAL A 439 -11.96 19.78 -0.41
C VAL A 439 -10.69 20.58 -0.16
N THR A 440 -10.63 21.82 -0.66
CA THR A 440 -9.45 22.68 -0.50
C THR A 440 -9.15 23.02 0.97
N SER A 441 -10.18 23.13 1.82
CA SER A 441 -9.97 23.32 3.26
C SER A 441 -9.27 22.13 3.91
N ARG A 442 -9.57 20.89 3.49
CA ARG A 442 -8.88 19.69 3.99
C ARG A 442 -7.46 19.64 3.44
N LEU A 443 -7.29 19.76 2.12
CA LEU A 443 -5.99 19.67 1.45
C LEU A 443 -5.02 20.71 2.00
N ARG A 444 -5.49 21.94 2.25
CA ARG A 444 -4.67 22.97 2.87
C ARG A 444 -4.19 22.59 4.26
N ALA A 445 -5.08 22.07 5.09
CA ALA A 445 -4.72 21.65 6.45
C ALA A 445 -3.73 20.47 6.45
N GLU A 446 -3.80 19.58 5.46
CA GLU A 446 -2.95 18.41 5.32
C GLU A 446 -1.55 18.74 4.78
N HIS A 447 -1.43 19.66 3.80
CA HIS A 447 -0.16 19.94 3.12
C HIS A 447 0.56 21.19 3.61
N PHE A 448 -0.17 22.18 4.14
CA PHE A 448 0.41 23.48 4.55
C PHE A 448 0.21 23.79 6.04
N GLY A 449 -0.50 22.93 6.78
CA GLY A 449 -0.85 23.14 8.19
C GLY A 449 -1.88 24.24 8.40
N VAL A 450 -2.27 24.47 9.66
CA VAL A 450 -3.17 25.57 10.04
C VAL A 450 -2.31 26.84 10.20
N ASN A 451 -2.61 27.91 9.46
CA ASN A 451 -1.97 29.22 9.65
C ASN A 451 -1.90 29.57 11.15
N ARG A 452 -0.68 29.54 11.71
CA ARG A 452 -0.44 29.84 13.13
C ARG A 452 -0.78 31.32 13.37
N PRO A 453 -1.51 31.68 14.45
CA PRO A 453 -1.71 33.07 14.79
C PRO A 453 -0.36 33.76 15.07
N SER A 454 -0.29 35.05 14.70
CA SER A 454 0.91 35.89 14.75
C SER A 454 1.61 35.92 16.11
N GLU A 455 2.86 36.40 16.08
CA GLU A 455 3.89 36.45 17.14
C GLU A 455 3.50 36.98 18.54
N LYS A 456 2.28 37.48 18.74
CA LYS A 456 1.80 38.04 20.01
C LYS A 456 1.37 37.01 21.06
N ASP A 457 1.22 35.73 20.71
CA ASP A 457 0.73 34.67 21.62
C ASP A 457 1.83 33.78 22.25
N LYS A 458 3.10 34.21 22.23
CA LYS A 458 4.30 33.43 22.64
C LYS A 458 4.41 33.04 24.14
N ARG A 459 3.37 33.14 24.98
CA ARG A 459 3.48 32.80 26.42
C ARG A 459 3.22 31.35 26.80
N LYS A 460 3.02 30.43 25.86
CA LYS A 460 2.99 28.98 26.13
C LYS A 460 3.81 28.24 25.07
N ARG A 461 5.07 27.90 25.41
CA ARG A 461 5.94 27.07 24.56
C ARG A 461 5.62 25.60 24.79
N THR A 462 5.06 24.96 23.77
CA THR A 462 5.02 23.49 23.64
C THR A 462 6.23 23.09 22.80
N VAL A 463 7.10 22.22 23.34
CA VAL A 463 8.20 21.63 22.57
C VAL A 463 7.61 20.45 21.79
N VAL A 464 7.57 20.58 20.47
CA VAL A 464 7.17 19.51 19.54
C VAL A 464 8.42 18.70 19.23
N THR A 465 8.52 17.49 19.75
CA THR A 465 9.43 16.46 19.22
C THR A 465 8.64 15.68 18.17
N GLY A 466 9.05 15.79 16.90
CA GLY A 466 8.36 15.15 15.79
C GLY A 466 8.48 13.63 15.84
N MET A 467 7.34 12.96 15.91
CA MET A 467 7.06 11.68 15.25
C MET A 467 5.56 11.68 14.93
N HIS A 468 5.25 11.59 13.63
CA HIS A 468 3.93 11.42 12.97
C HIS A 468 2.70 12.07 13.65
N GLU A 469 2.11 13.06 12.97
CA GLU A 469 0.89 13.74 13.39
C GLU A 469 -0.35 12.81 13.42
N ASP A 470 -0.44 11.98 14.45
CA ASP A 470 -1.68 11.51 15.07
C ASP A 470 -1.76 12.21 16.43
N LEU A 471 -2.75 13.11 16.61
CA LEU A 471 -2.86 14.16 17.65
C LEU A 471 -2.23 13.90 19.04
N PRO A 472 -1.79 14.98 19.72
CA PRO A 472 -0.81 14.94 20.81
C PRO A 472 -1.38 14.41 22.13
N MET A 473 -0.54 13.64 22.81
CA MET A 473 -0.59 13.42 24.25
C MET A 473 -0.59 14.76 25.00
N PHE A 474 -1.68 15.11 25.68
CA PHE A 474 -1.68 16.19 26.65
C PHE A 474 -1.12 15.67 27.99
N PHE A 475 0.21 15.67 28.15
CA PHE A 475 0.83 15.52 29.46
C PHE A 475 0.88 16.89 30.14
N MET A 476 -0.04 17.16 31.07
CA MET A 476 0.07 18.33 31.95
C MET A 476 1.02 18.00 33.11
N MET A 477 2.33 18.12 32.90
CA MET A 477 3.27 18.18 34.02
C MET A 477 3.13 19.54 34.71
N SER A 478 2.32 19.60 35.77
CA SER A 478 2.41 20.70 36.73
C SER A 478 3.79 20.59 37.38
N ALA A 479 4.73 21.43 36.94
CA ALA A 479 5.96 21.64 37.69
C ALA A 479 5.55 22.17 39.08
N PRO A 480 5.92 21.49 40.19
CA PRO A 480 5.69 22.07 41.50
C PRO A 480 6.42 23.40 41.52
N LYS A 481 5.71 24.48 41.87
CA LYS A 481 6.30 25.80 42.09
C LYS A 481 7.57 25.58 42.92
N ARG A 482 8.73 25.95 42.37
CA ARG A 482 9.96 26.07 43.16
C ARG A 482 9.62 26.97 44.35
N ARG A 483 9.42 26.35 45.51
CA ARG A 483 9.46 27.02 46.80
C ARG A 483 10.83 27.69 46.84
N ARG A 484 10.85 29.03 46.81
CA ARG A 484 12.02 29.76 47.28
C ARG A 484 12.24 29.29 48.71
N LEU A 485 13.41 28.72 48.96
CA LEU A 485 13.90 28.45 50.30
C LEU A 485 13.76 29.75 51.11
N SER A 486 12.88 29.70 52.11
CA SER A 486 12.85 30.67 53.19
C SER A 486 14.06 30.40 54.07
N THR A 487 15.03 31.31 54.05
CA THR A 487 15.94 31.47 55.18
C THR A 487 15.14 32.06 56.34
N ASP A 488 15.12 31.33 57.44
CA ASP A 488 14.37 31.64 58.65
C ASP A 488 15.15 32.64 59.53
N ARG A 489 14.38 33.39 60.34
CA ARG A 489 14.74 34.20 61.51
C ARG A 489 15.43 35.56 61.30
N THR A 490 14.74 36.65 61.66
CA THR A 490 14.72 37.19 63.04
C THR A 490 13.60 38.21 63.24
N GLU A 491 13.27 38.41 64.51
CA GLU A 491 12.11 39.06 65.12
C GLU A 491 12.01 40.59 64.94
N ASN A 492 10.86 41.09 65.42
CA ASN A 492 10.52 42.44 65.91
C ASN A 492 10.01 43.51 64.93
N GLY A 493 8.73 43.86 65.13
CA GLY A 493 8.41 45.17 65.71
C GLY A 493 7.87 46.25 64.77
N GLY A 494 6.54 46.42 64.78
CA GLY A 494 5.87 47.74 64.82
C GLY A 494 5.80 48.59 63.55
N GLY A 495 4.69 49.32 63.41
CA GLY A 495 4.70 50.60 62.68
C GLY A 495 3.65 50.78 61.60
N SER A 496 2.57 51.47 61.97
CA SER A 496 1.54 52.05 61.11
C SER A 496 2.07 53.04 60.06
N ALA A 497 1.22 53.25 59.05
CA ALA A 497 0.83 54.54 58.47
C ALA A 497 1.42 54.98 57.10
N LYS A 498 0.47 55.13 56.17
CA LYS A 498 0.16 56.33 55.37
C LYS A 498 1.12 56.82 54.25
N LYS A 499 0.44 56.96 53.10
CA LYS A 499 0.36 58.13 52.19
C LYS A 499 1.46 58.37 51.15
N GLY A 500 0.96 58.84 49.99
CA GLY A 500 1.62 59.77 49.07
C GLY A 500 2.17 59.06 47.83
N ALA A 501 1.48 59.01 46.69
CA ALA A 501 1.08 60.08 45.77
C ALA A 501 2.24 60.70 44.95
N HIS A 502 1.97 60.77 43.63
CA HIS A 502 2.58 61.61 42.59
C HIS A 502 3.82 61.08 41.85
N LYS A 503 3.66 60.81 40.53
CA LYS A 503 3.89 61.72 39.36
C LYS A 503 5.37 62.07 39.27
N GLY A 504 6.07 61.95 38.16
CA GLY A 504 5.74 61.84 36.73
C GLY A 504 6.97 62.33 35.96
N GLY A 505 6.97 62.19 34.63
CA GLY A 505 7.97 62.79 33.74
C GLY A 505 9.19 61.89 33.49
N ALA A 506 9.32 61.24 32.34
CA ALA A 506 9.64 61.78 31.01
C ALA A 506 11.13 62.13 30.82
N GLY A 507 11.75 61.48 29.84
CA GLY A 507 12.57 62.19 28.86
C GLY A 507 14.06 61.86 28.79
N SER A 508 14.49 61.58 27.56
CA SER A 508 15.84 61.63 26.98
C SER A 508 16.83 60.53 27.39
N SER A 509 17.29 59.64 26.51
CA SER A 509 18.05 59.79 25.25
C SER A 509 19.48 60.31 25.45
N SER A 510 20.47 59.43 25.31
CA SER A 510 21.68 59.72 24.54
C SER A 510 22.51 58.47 24.29
N SER A 511 22.94 58.40 23.04
CA SER A 511 23.88 57.50 22.36
C SER A 511 25.20 57.18 23.07
N SER A 512 25.78 56.03 22.73
CA SER A 512 27.22 55.93 22.47
C SER A 512 27.51 54.76 21.51
N GLN A 513 28.03 55.11 20.32
CA GLN A 513 28.69 54.23 19.37
C GLN A 513 29.94 53.59 19.98
N LYS A 514 30.26 52.35 19.55
CA LYS A 514 31.60 52.04 19.05
C LYS A 514 31.60 50.75 18.23
N ASP A 515 32.26 50.88 17.08
CA ASP A 515 32.43 49.94 15.99
C ASP A 515 33.20 48.67 16.38
N ARG A 516 33.00 47.58 15.61
CA ARG A 516 34.09 46.84 14.95
C ARG A 516 33.58 45.80 13.93
N SER A 517 33.94 46.09 12.68
CA SER A 517 34.42 45.21 11.60
C SER A 517 33.58 44.00 11.13
N SER A 518 33.01 44.24 9.94
CA SER A 518 32.86 43.36 8.77
C SER A 518 33.72 42.10 8.70
N ASP A 519 33.09 40.97 8.37
CA ASP A 519 33.27 40.29 7.07
C ASP A 519 32.28 39.13 7.00
N ALA A 520 31.11 39.37 6.37
CA ALA A 520 30.17 38.33 5.99
C ALA A 520 30.01 38.41 4.47
N VAL A 521 30.49 37.36 3.82
CA VAL A 521 30.28 37.07 2.40
C VAL A 521 28.78 37.01 2.17
N ASN A 522 28.24 37.93 1.36
CA ASN A 522 26.90 37.82 0.81
C ASN A 522 26.89 36.62 -0.13
N GLU A 523 26.32 35.51 0.33
CA GLU A 523 25.72 34.55 -0.59
C GLU A 523 24.44 35.19 -1.12
N ASP A 524 24.37 35.36 -2.44
CA ASP A 524 23.18 35.73 -3.18
C ASP A 524 22.09 34.68 -2.99
N GLY A 525 21.32 34.81 -1.92
CA GLY A 525 20.06 34.11 -1.72
C GLY A 525 18.92 34.96 -2.27
N SER A 526 18.41 34.60 -3.44
CA SER A 526 17.14 35.10 -3.98
C SER A 526 15.99 34.73 -3.04
N GLY A 527 15.76 35.56 -2.01
CA GLY A 527 14.65 35.41 -1.09
C GLY A 527 13.34 35.68 -1.82
N GLN A 528 12.60 34.62 -2.16
CA GLN A 528 11.22 34.73 -2.65
C GLN A 528 10.38 35.60 -1.69
N THR A 529 9.64 36.54 -2.26
CA THR A 529 8.71 37.42 -1.53
C THR A 529 7.57 36.61 -0.91
N GLN A 530 6.94 37.12 0.15
CA GLN A 530 5.80 36.43 0.79
C GLN A 530 4.62 36.28 -0.19
N GLU A 531 4.43 37.24 -1.10
CA GLU A 531 3.41 37.18 -2.15
C GLU A 531 3.69 36.05 -3.15
N GLU A 532 4.94 35.85 -3.56
CA GLU A 532 5.33 34.74 -4.44
C GLU A 532 5.05 33.37 -3.80
N LYS A 533 5.35 33.22 -2.50
CA LYS A 533 5.06 31.99 -1.74
C LYS A 533 3.57 31.72 -1.62
N ASP A 534 2.76 32.76 -1.40
CA ASP A 534 1.30 32.61 -1.29
C ASP A 534 0.68 32.22 -2.66
N VAL A 535 1.21 32.76 -3.77
CA VAL A 535 0.81 32.37 -5.12
C VAL A 535 1.20 30.91 -5.44
N GLU A 536 2.42 30.50 -5.07
CA GLU A 536 2.89 29.13 -5.25
C GLU A 536 2.04 28.12 -4.46
N GLN A 537 1.73 28.42 -3.20
CA GLN A 537 0.83 27.60 -2.38
C GLN A 537 -0.58 27.50 -2.97
N MET A 538 -1.11 28.59 -3.52
CA MET A 538 -2.42 28.58 -4.17
C MET A 538 -2.42 27.73 -5.45
N LYS A 539 -1.34 27.76 -6.23
CA LYS A 539 -1.18 26.92 -7.43
C LYS A 539 -1.08 25.44 -7.05
N ALA A 540 -0.25 25.11 -6.06
CA ALA A 540 -0.14 23.73 -5.56
C ALA A 540 -1.48 23.22 -4.99
N LEU A 541 -2.23 24.06 -4.27
CA LEU A 541 -3.56 23.71 -3.77
C LEU A 541 -4.58 23.47 -4.90
N GLU A 542 -4.44 24.17 -6.03
CA GLU A 542 -5.25 23.92 -7.22
C GLU A 542 -4.97 22.54 -7.82
N GLU A 543 -3.69 22.21 -7.99
CA GLU A 543 -3.25 20.93 -8.53
C GLU A 543 -3.77 19.76 -7.66
N LEU A 544 -3.54 19.83 -6.36
CA LEU A 544 -4.06 18.85 -5.39
C LEU A 544 -5.60 18.75 -5.42
N PHE A 545 -6.30 19.85 -5.69
CA PHE A 545 -7.75 19.82 -5.81
C PHE A 545 -8.20 19.10 -7.08
N GLN A 546 -7.51 19.30 -8.21
CA GLN A 546 -7.82 18.59 -9.46
C GLN A 546 -7.51 17.10 -9.34
N ASP A 547 -6.39 16.73 -8.73
CA ASP A 547 -6.03 15.33 -8.48
C ASP A 547 -7.09 14.65 -7.61
N ARG A 548 -7.49 15.30 -6.51
CA ARG A 548 -8.55 14.77 -5.65
C ARG A 548 -9.90 14.67 -6.38
N LEU A 549 -10.22 15.61 -7.26
CA LEU A 549 -11.46 15.56 -8.04
C LEU A 549 -11.45 14.38 -9.01
N GLU A 550 -10.32 14.08 -9.63
CA GLU A 550 -10.17 12.93 -10.51
C GLU A 550 -10.26 11.60 -9.73
N GLU A 551 -9.61 11.51 -8.56
CA GLU A 551 -9.80 10.37 -7.65
C GLU A 551 -11.29 10.14 -7.33
N ILE A 552 -12.03 11.21 -6.98
CA ILE A 552 -13.45 11.10 -6.63
C ILE A 552 -14.29 10.57 -7.81
N ARG A 553 -13.97 10.93 -9.05
CA ARG A 553 -14.64 10.40 -10.25
C ARG A 553 -14.36 8.92 -10.45
N ILE A 554 -13.11 8.50 -10.26
CA ILE A 554 -12.73 7.08 -10.32
C ILE A 554 -13.52 6.28 -9.27
N ILE A 555 -13.63 6.83 -8.06
CA ILE A 555 -14.40 6.21 -6.96
C ILE A 555 -15.89 6.15 -7.29
N GLU A 556 -16.48 7.21 -7.86
CA GLU A 556 -17.88 7.24 -8.29
C GLU A 556 -18.19 6.13 -9.31
N ASP A 557 -17.38 5.99 -10.36
CA ASP A 557 -17.54 4.92 -11.36
C ASP A 557 -17.44 3.52 -10.72
N LYS A 558 -16.45 3.31 -9.84
CA LYS A 558 -16.30 2.04 -9.11
C LYS A 558 -17.51 1.76 -8.21
N LEU A 559 -18.04 2.78 -7.55
CA LEU A 559 -19.22 2.71 -6.69
C LEU A 559 -20.47 2.35 -7.49
N GLU A 560 -20.66 2.94 -8.68
CA GLU A 560 -21.76 2.61 -9.57
C GLU A 560 -21.69 1.16 -10.07
N ARG A 561 -20.51 0.72 -10.55
CA ARG A 561 -20.28 -0.69 -10.94
C ARG A 561 -20.46 -1.65 -9.78
N TYR A 562 -20.13 -1.23 -8.56
CA TYR A 562 -20.36 -2.00 -7.35
C TYR A 562 -21.86 -2.16 -7.06
N ARG A 563 -22.63 -1.06 -7.12
CA ARG A 563 -24.09 -1.05 -6.93
C ARG A 563 -24.84 -1.84 -8.01
N LEU A 564 -24.37 -1.81 -9.26
CA LEU A 564 -24.92 -2.64 -10.34
C LEU A 564 -24.71 -4.13 -10.06
N ARG A 565 -23.50 -4.51 -9.63
CA ARG A 565 -23.20 -5.89 -9.21
C ARG A 565 -24.06 -6.35 -8.02
N LEU A 566 -24.35 -5.46 -7.08
CA LEU A 566 -25.28 -5.73 -5.96
C LEU A 566 -26.71 -6.03 -6.43
N ARG A 567 -27.16 -5.41 -7.52
CA ARG A 567 -28.51 -5.59 -8.08
C ARG A 567 -28.65 -6.83 -8.96
N GLY A 568 -27.55 -7.53 -9.24
CA GLY A 568 -27.55 -8.72 -10.11
C GLY A 568 -27.46 -8.42 -11.60
N ASP A 569 -27.18 -7.17 -11.98
CA ASP A 569 -26.96 -6.76 -13.37
C ASP A 569 -25.51 -7.07 -13.77
N VAL A 570 -25.26 -8.34 -14.15
CA VAL A 570 -23.91 -8.87 -14.49
C VAL A 570 -23.51 -8.58 -15.95
N THR A 571 -24.28 -7.78 -16.69
CA THR A 571 -24.13 -7.66 -18.16
C THR A 571 -23.09 -6.64 -18.67
N LEU A 572 -22.34 -5.98 -17.80
CA LEU A 572 -21.31 -5.01 -18.24
C LEU A 572 -19.96 -5.33 -17.57
N SER A 573 -19.21 -6.24 -18.18
CA SER A 573 -17.79 -6.50 -17.92
C SER A 573 -16.91 -5.79 -18.93
#